data_AF-A0A356FEU9-F1
#
_entry.id   AF-A0A356FEU9-F1
#
_cell.length_a   1.000
_cell.length_b   1.000
_cell.length_c   1.000
_cell.angle_alpha   90.00
_cell.angle_beta   90.00
_cell.angle_gamma   90.00
#
_symmetry.space_group_name_H-M   'P 1'
#
loop_
_entity.id
_entity.type
_entity.pdbx_description
1 polymer ?
#
loop_
_entity_poly.entity_id
_entity_poly.type
_entity_poly.pdbx_seq_one_letter_code
_entity_poly.pdbx_strand_id
1 'polypeptide(L)'
;MSSLVIAALVVNVLVVAGLCYGISRRREPAVHMKVMTTCFVVDLLNVILVEVAARVTHNESQGAVEQGLRSFYDNLFSVLNFHILVSVISIVCYIIAIRTGRRLYRTGEGRSLHRKNALVFVVVRLASFVTSFMVSWEKISAS
;
A
#
# COMPACT_ATOMS: atom_id res chain seq x y z
N MET A 1 6.86 -20.65 -1.97
CA MET A 1 6.25 -19.49 -1.28
C MET A 1 7.24 -18.35 -1.05
N SER A 2 8.46 -18.65 -0.58
CA SER A 2 9.46 -17.64 -0.21
C SER A 2 9.80 -16.66 -1.35
N SER A 3 9.92 -17.14 -2.59
CA SER A 3 10.22 -16.27 -3.75
C SER A 3 9.13 -15.24 -4.06
N LEU A 4 7.85 -15.58 -3.87
CA LEU A 4 6.73 -14.64 -4.07
C LEU A 4 6.66 -13.59 -2.96
N VAL A 5 6.90 -13.99 -1.71
CA VAL A 5 6.98 -13.07 -0.57
C VAL A 5 8.14 -12.09 -0.75
N ILE A 6 9.31 -12.60 -1.15
CA ILE A 6 10.49 -11.77 -1.45
C ILE A 6 10.18 -10.82 -2.61
N ALA A 7 9.57 -11.30 -3.69
CA ALA A 7 9.18 -10.45 -4.82
C ALA A 7 8.21 -9.33 -4.39
N ALA A 8 7.19 -9.65 -3.60
CA ALA A 8 6.23 -8.66 -3.11
C ALA A 8 6.89 -7.61 -2.18
N LEU A 9 7.85 -8.03 -1.37
CA LEU A 9 8.64 -7.14 -0.50
C LEU A 9 9.53 -6.21 -1.33
N VAL A 10 10.23 -6.74 -2.34
CA VAL A 10 11.06 -5.96 -3.26
C VAL A 10 10.22 -4.93 -4.00
N VAL A 11 9.05 -5.32 -4.52
CA VAL A 11 8.11 -4.40 -5.17
C VAL A 11 7.67 -3.32 -4.19
N ASN A 12 7.36 -3.67 -2.93
CA ASN A 12 6.97 -2.69 -1.91
C ASN A 12 8.09 -1.66 -1.64
N VAL A 13 9.35 -2.12 -1.53
CA VAL A 13 10.53 -1.24 -1.39
C VAL A 13 10.66 -0.30 -2.58
N LEU A 14 10.51 -0.80 -3.81
CA LEU A 14 10.56 0.00 -5.03
C LEU A 14 9.42 1.04 -5.07
N VAL A 15 8.21 0.68 -4.64
CA VAL A 15 7.09 1.60 -4.53
C VAL A 15 7.39 2.72 -3.53
N VAL A 16 7.90 2.39 -2.34
CA VAL A 16 8.26 3.40 -1.33
C VAL A 16 9.38 4.32 -1.82
N ALA A 17 10.40 3.78 -2.47
CA ALA A 17 11.44 4.58 -3.10
C ALA A 17 10.87 5.52 -4.19
N GLY A 18 9.95 5.00 -5.02
CA GLY A 18 9.22 5.78 -6.01
C GLY A 18 8.35 6.89 -5.39
N LEU A 19 7.70 6.65 -4.26
CA LEU A 19 6.98 7.66 -3.50
C LEU A 19 7.92 8.76 -3.01
N CYS A 20 9.07 8.42 -2.42
CA CYS A 20 10.08 9.38 -2.01
C CYS A 20 10.54 10.25 -3.18
N TYR A 21 10.83 9.62 -4.33
CA TYR A 21 11.19 10.32 -5.56
C TYR A 21 10.06 11.25 -6.02
N GLY A 22 8.82 10.77 -6.10
CA GLY A 22 7.65 11.56 -6.49
C GLY A 22 7.42 12.77 -5.57
N ILE A 23 7.62 12.62 -4.26
CA ILE A 23 7.52 13.71 -3.27
C ILE A 23 8.63 14.74 -3.47
N SER A 24 9.87 14.31 -3.78
CA SER A 24 10.98 15.21 -4.06
C SER A 24 10.71 16.10 -5.29
N ARG A 25 10.01 15.55 -6.28
CA ARG A 25 9.60 16.24 -7.52
C ARG A 25 8.29 17.03 -7.40
N ARG A 26 7.81 17.32 -6.18
CA ARG A 26 6.57 18.10 -5.96
C ARG A 26 6.55 19.50 -6.61
N ARG A 27 7.73 20.06 -6.92
CA ARG A 27 7.87 21.35 -7.62
C ARG A 27 7.60 21.25 -9.12
N GLU A 28 7.56 20.03 -9.66
CA GLU A 28 7.30 19.72 -11.06
C GLU A 28 6.00 18.87 -11.13
N PRO A 29 4.81 19.49 -11.10
CA PRO A 29 3.55 18.78 -10.86
C PRO A 29 3.25 17.69 -11.89
N ALA A 30 3.66 17.87 -13.14
CA ALA A 30 3.51 16.88 -14.20
C ALA A 30 4.31 15.59 -13.90
N VAL A 31 5.56 15.73 -13.43
CA VAL A 31 6.42 14.60 -13.05
C VAL A 31 5.89 13.94 -11.78
N HIS A 32 5.57 14.75 -10.77
CA HIS A 32 4.99 14.28 -9.50
C HIS A 32 3.74 13.41 -9.75
N MET A 33 2.78 13.88 -10.53
CA MET A 33 1.54 13.13 -10.79
C MET A 33 1.80 11.83 -11.57
N LYS A 34 2.69 11.85 -12.56
CA LYS A 34 3.05 10.64 -13.32
C LYS A 34 3.65 9.58 -12.39
N VAL A 35 4.67 9.95 -11.62
CA VAL A 35 5.32 9.04 -10.65
C VAL A 35 4.33 8.54 -9.62
N MET A 36 3.54 9.43 -9.01
CA MET A 36 2.56 9.02 -7.99
C MET A 36 1.47 8.10 -8.55
N THR A 37 1.04 8.29 -9.81
CA THR A 37 0.07 7.39 -10.43
C THR A 37 0.71 6.04 -10.76
N THR A 38 1.95 6.03 -11.26
CA THR A 38 2.70 4.79 -11.53
C THR A 38 2.91 3.99 -10.25
N CYS A 39 3.36 4.62 -9.17
CA CYS A 39 3.51 3.97 -7.87
C CYS A 39 2.20 3.37 -7.37
N PHE A 40 1.07 4.07 -7.54
CA PHE A 40 -0.24 3.55 -7.16
C PHE A 40 -0.64 2.31 -7.99
N VAL A 41 -0.42 2.34 -9.30
CA VAL A 41 -0.73 1.20 -10.18
C VAL A 41 0.14 0.00 -9.82
N VAL A 42 1.44 0.19 -9.61
CA VAL A 42 2.37 -0.88 -9.20
C VAL A 42 1.99 -1.45 -7.84
N ASP A 43 1.62 -0.59 -6.88
CA ASP A 43 1.18 -1.03 -5.55
C ASP A 43 -0.12 -1.85 -5.63
N LEU A 44 -1.08 -1.42 -6.45
CA LEU A 44 -2.32 -2.16 -6.67
C LEU A 44 -2.07 -3.52 -7.33
N LEU A 45 -1.18 -3.58 -8.31
CA LEU A 45 -0.77 -4.84 -8.93
C LEU A 45 -0.08 -5.78 -7.92
N ASN A 46 0.73 -5.23 -7.02
CA ASN A 46 1.37 -6.00 -5.95
C ASN A 46 0.32 -6.60 -4.98
N VAL A 47 -0.69 -5.82 -4.61
CA VAL A 47 -1.81 -6.29 -3.78
C VAL A 47 -2.59 -7.41 -4.49
N ILE A 48 -2.90 -7.23 -5.77
CA ILE A 48 -3.58 -8.27 -6.58
C ILE A 48 -2.73 -9.54 -6.64
N LEU A 49 -1.42 -9.42 -6.84
CA LEU A 49 -0.51 -10.56 -6.87
C LEU A 49 -0.55 -11.34 -5.54
N VAL A 50 -0.47 -10.64 -4.41
CA VAL A 50 -0.54 -11.26 -3.07
C VAL A 50 -1.91 -11.90 -2.82
N GLU A 51 -2.99 -11.23 -3.22
CA GLU A 51 -4.36 -11.74 -3.08
C GLU A 51 -4.56 -13.04 -3.89
N VAL A 52 -4.12 -13.06 -5.15
CA VAL A 52 -4.21 -14.24 -6.01
C VAL A 52 -3.30 -15.37 -5.49
N ALA A 53 -2.08 -15.06 -5.07
CA ALA A 53 -1.16 -16.04 -4.52
C ALA A 53 -1.72 -16.68 -3.24
N ALA A 54 -2.39 -15.90 -2.38
CA ALA A 54 -3.05 -16.41 -1.17
C ALA A 54 -4.18 -17.40 -1.52
N ARG A 55 -5.03 -17.08 -2.50
CA ARG A 55 -6.12 -17.95 -2.97
C ARG A 55 -5.61 -19.28 -3.54
N VAL A 56 -4.56 -19.23 -4.35
CA VAL A 56 -3.97 -20.43 -4.98
C VAL A 56 -3.31 -21.33 -3.93
N THR A 57 -2.66 -20.75 -2.92
CA THR A 57 -1.86 -21.51 -1.95
C THR A 57 -2.72 -22.22 -0.90
N HIS A 58 -3.80 -21.59 -0.44
CA HIS A 58 -4.59 -22.14 0.66
C HIS A 58 -5.61 -23.22 0.24
N ASN A 59 -5.79 -23.49 -1.06
CA ASN A 59 -6.85 -24.37 -1.57
C ASN A 59 -8.26 -24.00 -1.06
N GLU A 60 -8.39 -22.82 -0.48
CA GLU A 60 -9.61 -22.24 0.04
C GLU A 60 -10.05 -21.12 -0.90
N SER A 61 -11.35 -20.88 -0.98
CA SER A 61 -11.95 -19.80 -1.75
C SER A 61 -11.62 -18.39 -1.24
N GLN A 62 -10.80 -18.26 -0.19
CA GLN A 62 -10.52 -17.01 0.51
C GLN A 62 -9.17 -16.42 0.10
N GLY A 63 -9.14 -15.12 -0.17
CA GLY A 63 -7.89 -14.39 -0.38
C GLY A 63 -7.40 -13.68 0.86
N ALA A 64 -6.22 -13.05 0.76
CA ALA A 64 -5.53 -12.42 1.89
C ALA A 64 -6.37 -11.35 2.58
N VAL A 65 -7.11 -10.54 1.82
CA VAL A 65 -7.98 -9.50 2.39
C VAL A 65 -9.18 -10.11 3.13
N GLU A 66 -9.79 -11.16 2.57
CA GLU A 66 -10.94 -11.85 3.19
C GLU A 66 -10.54 -12.55 4.49
N GLN A 67 -9.37 -13.20 4.50
CA GLN A 67 -8.78 -13.81 5.70
C GLN A 67 -8.56 -12.76 6.81
N GLY A 68 -8.03 -11.60 6.44
CA GLY A 68 -7.84 -10.49 7.38
C GLY A 68 -9.14 -9.94 7.95
N LEU A 69 -10.19 -9.81 7.13
CA LEU A 69 -11.50 -9.31 7.56
C LEU A 69 -12.23 -10.29 8.49
N ARG A 70 -12.16 -11.59 8.23
CA ARG A 70 -12.74 -12.61 9.12
C ARG A 70 -11.97 -12.69 10.44
N SER A 71 -10.64 -12.78 10.36
CA SER A 71 -9.77 -12.88 11.53
C SER A 71 -9.74 -11.61 12.39
N PHE A 72 -10.23 -10.48 11.86
CA PHE A 72 -10.33 -9.23 12.59
C PHE A 72 -11.19 -9.34 13.86
N TYR A 73 -12.24 -10.17 13.80
CA TYR A 73 -13.12 -10.40 14.95
C TYR A 73 -12.48 -11.29 16.01
N ASP A 74 -11.62 -12.23 15.60
CA ASP A 74 -11.04 -13.22 16.51
C ASP A 74 -9.72 -12.76 17.13
N ASN A 75 -8.88 -12.03 16.38
CA ASN A 75 -7.56 -11.58 16.84
C ASN A 75 -7.10 -10.29 16.15
N LEU A 76 -7.70 -9.16 16.56
CA LEU A 76 -7.33 -7.82 16.08
C LEU A 76 -5.83 -7.52 16.20
N PHE A 77 -5.18 -8.03 17.26
CA PHE A 77 -3.78 -7.75 17.58
C PHE A 77 -2.75 -8.61 16.83
N SER A 78 -3.20 -9.50 15.93
CA SER A 78 -2.28 -10.18 15.03
C SER A 78 -1.60 -9.18 14.10
N VAL A 79 -0.28 -9.30 13.94
CA VAL A 79 0.54 -8.44 13.06
C VAL A 79 0.01 -8.47 11.63
N LEU A 80 -0.47 -9.64 11.16
CA LEU A 80 -1.08 -9.80 9.84
C LEU A 80 -2.37 -8.98 9.69
N ASN A 81 -3.28 -9.06 10.65
CA ASN A 81 -4.56 -8.34 10.59
C ASN A 81 -4.35 -6.83 10.68
N PHE A 82 -3.44 -6.39 11.55
CA PHE A 82 -3.05 -4.99 11.63
C PHE A 82 -2.45 -4.50 10.30
N HIS A 83 -1.54 -5.28 9.70
CA HIS A 83 -0.96 -4.98 8.39
C HIS A 83 -2.02 -4.83 7.29
N ILE A 84 -2.99 -5.75 7.23
CA ILE A 84 -4.08 -5.71 6.24
C ILE A 84 -4.93 -4.45 6.45
N LEU A 85 -5.31 -4.13 7.68
CA LEU A 85 -6.09 -2.94 8.01
C LEU A 85 -5.37 -1.66 7.56
N VAL A 86 -4.11 -1.46 7.95
CA VAL A 86 -3.35 -0.25 7.59
C VAL A 86 -3.11 -0.18 6.07
N SER A 87 -2.97 -1.32 5.40
CA SER A 87 -2.80 -1.37 3.94
C SER A 87 -4.08 -0.98 3.19
N VAL A 88 -5.24 -1.45 3.64
CA VAL A 88 -6.54 -1.03 3.09
C VAL A 88 -6.76 0.47 3.30
N ILE A 89 -6.50 0.99 4.50
CA ILE A 89 -6.60 2.43 4.79
C ILE A 89 -5.62 3.21 3.90
N SER A 90 -4.39 2.73 3.72
CA SER A 90 -3.39 3.34 2.83
C SER A 90 -3.93 3.49 1.40
N ILE A 91 -4.53 2.44 0.83
CA ILE A 91 -5.11 2.48 -0.53
C ILE A 91 -6.21 3.54 -0.62
N VAL A 92 -7.12 3.59 0.35
CA VAL A 92 -8.19 4.60 0.40
C VAL A 92 -7.61 6.01 0.47
N CYS A 93 -6.65 6.26 1.37
CA CYS A 93 -5.95 7.54 1.48
C CYS A 93 -5.23 7.92 0.17
N TYR A 94 -4.64 6.95 -0.52
CA TYR A 94 -3.96 7.15 -1.80
C TYR A 94 -4.96 7.56 -2.89
N ILE A 95 -6.10 6.88 -3.01
CA ILE A 95 -7.16 7.25 -3.96
C ILE A 95 -7.62 8.70 -3.72
N ILE A 96 -7.82 9.08 -2.45
CA ILE A 96 -8.17 10.47 -2.08
C ILE A 96 -7.01 11.42 -2.44
N ALA A 97 -5.75 11.03 -2.25
CA ALA A 97 -4.58 11.85 -2.58
C ALA A 97 -4.49 12.12 -4.08
N ILE A 98 -4.71 11.10 -4.92
CA ILE A 98 -4.72 11.26 -6.38
C ILE A 98 -5.89 12.13 -6.82
N ARG A 99 -7.10 11.92 -6.29
CA ARG A 99 -8.27 12.73 -6.64
C ARG A 99 -8.07 14.21 -6.27
N THR A 100 -7.61 14.48 -5.05
CA THR A 100 -7.33 15.84 -4.59
C THR A 100 -6.16 16.47 -5.33
N GLY A 101 -5.11 15.70 -5.65
CA GLY A 101 -3.96 16.15 -6.44
C GLY A 101 -4.33 16.51 -7.89
N ARG A 102 -5.17 15.70 -8.55
CA ARG A 102 -5.70 16.00 -9.89
C ARG A 102 -6.58 17.24 -9.90
N ARG A 103 -7.43 17.42 -8.87
CA ARG A 103 -8.23 18.64 -8.71
C ARG A 103 -7.31 19.86 -8.56
N LEU A 104 -6.34 19.79 -7.66
CA LEU A 104 -5.35 20.85 -7.43
C LEU A 104 -4.57 21.19 -8.71
N TYR A 105 -4.19 20.19 -9.51
CA TYR A 105 -3.49 20.42 -10.78
C TYR A 105 -4.37 21.15 -11.82
N ARG A 106 -5.66 20.85 -11.87
CA ARG A 106 -6.60 21.44 -12.85
C ARG A 106 -7.10 22.82 -12.43
N THR A 107 -7.42 23.02 -11.16
CA THR A 107 -8.12 24.23 -10.69
C THR A 107 -7.25 25.13 -9.82
N GLY A 108 -6.09 24.66 -9.36
CA GLY A 108 -5.25 25.39 -8.39
C GLY A 108 -5.79 25.39 -6.95
N GLU A 109 -6.99 24.86 -6.72
CA GLU A 109 -7.67 24.87 -5.41
C GLU A 109 -7.39 23.61 -4.57
N GLY A 110 -7.63 23.69 -3.26
CA GLY A 110 -7.61 22.51 -2.38
C GLY A 110 -6.22 22.06 -1.93
N ARG A 111 -5.20 22.92 -2.05
CA ARG A 111 -3.81 22.63 -1.65
C ARG A 111 -3.69 22.16 -0.18
N SER A 112 -4.42 22.79 0.74
CA SER A 112 -4.40 22.42 2.16
C SER A 112 -4.98 21.02 2.40
N LEU A 113 -6.12 20.71 1.78
CA LEU A 113 -6.76 19.38 1.87
C LEU A 113 -5.85 18.29 1.30
N HIS A 114 -5.26 18.54 0.11
CA HIS A 114 -4.31 17.61 -0.48
C HIS A 114 -3.11 17.37 0.44
N ARG A 115 -2.52 18.44 1.01
CA ARG A 115 -1.37 18.31 1.91
C ARG A 115 -1.69 17.54 3.19
N LYS A 116 -2.84 17.80 3.82
CA LYS A 116 -3.28 17.07 5.02
C LYS A 116 -3.49 15.59 4.71
N ASN A 117 -4.21 15.27 3.63
CA ASN A 117 -4.43 13.89 3.22
C ASN A 117 -3.12 13.20 2.81
N ALA A 118 -2.22 13.89 2.11
CA ALA A 118 -0.92 13.36 1.73
C ALA A 118 -0.05 13.03 2.95
N LEU A 119 -0.11 13.84 4.01
CA LEU A 119 0.59 13.54 5.26
C LEU A 119 0.03 12.28 5.92
N VAL A 120 -1.29 12.18 6.04
CA VAL A 120 -1.94 10.98 6.59
C VAL A 120 -1.58 9.75 5.77
N PHE A 121 -1.67 9.85 4.43
CA PHE A 121 -1.26 8.79 3.52
C PHE A 121 0.18 8.34 3.75
N VAL A 122 1.14 9.27 3.84
CA VAL A 122 2.55 8.93 4.06
C VAL A 122 2.74 8.20 5.39
N VAL A 123 2.11 8.67 6.48
CA VAL A 123 2.20 8.02 7.79
C VAL A 123 1.63 6.61 7.75
N VAL A 124 0.42 6.43 7.21
CA VAL A 124 -0.22 5.11 7.09
C VAL A 124 0.58 4.20 6.17
N ARG A 125 1.15 4.73 5.08
CA ARG A 125 1.96 3.96 4.15
C ARG A 125 3.27 3.49 4.78
N LEU A 126 3.92 4.33 5.59
CA LEU A 126 5.10 3.93 6.35
C LEU A 126 4.77 2.83 7.37
N ALA A 127 3.64 2.94 8.07
CA ALA A 127 3.17 1.88 8.96
C ALA A 127 2.89 0.55 8.22
N SER A 128 2.22 0.62 7.06
CA SER A 128 1.98 -0.54 6.18
C SER A 128 3.30 -1.15 5.68
N PHE A 129 4.28 -0.31 5.32
CA PHE A 129 5.61 -0.77 4.92
C PHE A 129 6.34 -1.50 6.04
N VAL A 130 6.43 -0.92 7.24
CA VAL A 130 7.09 -1.56 8.39
C VAL A 130 6.43 -2.89 8.75
N THR A 131 5.11 -2.90 8.84
CA THR A 131 4.35 -4.12 9.17
C THR A 131 4.51 -5.20 8.08
N SER A 132 4.73 -4.83 6.82
CA SER A 132 5.00 -5.81 5.75
C SER A 132 6.28 -6.61 5.98
N PHE A 133 7.33 -5.99 6.55
CA PHE A 133 8.55 -6.71 6.92
C PHE A 133 8.28 -7.66 8.07
N MET A 134 7.53 -7.22 9.09
CA MET A 134 7.21 -8.07 10.25
C MET A 134 6.45 -9.32 9.82
N VAL A 135 5.40 -9.17 9.00
CA VAL A 135 4.61 -10.30 8.47
C VAL A 135 5.46 -11.21 7.57
N SER A 136 6.30 -10.62 6.72
CA SER A 136 7.15 -11.39 5.80
C SER A 136 8.25 -12.15 6.54
N TRP A 137 8.82 -11.54 7.58
CA TRP A 137 9.86 -12.15 8.41
C TRP A 137 9.35 -13.39 9.13
N GLU A 138 8.18 -13.32 9.77
CA GLU A 138 7.54 -14.49 10.40
C GLU A 138 7.39 -15.64 9.41
N LYS A 139 6.90 -15.36 8.19
CA LYS A 139 6.73 -16.37 7.13
C LYS A 139 8.04 -16.96 6.61
N ILE A 140 9.12 -16.18 6.58
CA ILE A 140 10.45 -16.66 6.14
C ILE A 140 11.11 -17.48 7.26
N SER A 141 10.98 -17.08 8.52
CA SER A 141 11.56 -17.81 9.66
C SER A 141 10.89 -19.14 9.97
N ALA A 142 9.62 -19.31 9.55
CA ALA A 142 8.84 -20.52 9.74
C ALA A 142 8.93 -21.53 8.57
N SER A 143 9.64 -21.18 7.48
CA SER A 143 9.85 -22.02 6.29
C SER A 143 11.24 -22.64 6.26
#